data_AF-A0A3D2P9E3-F1
#
_entry.id   AF-A0A3D2P9E3-F1
#
_cell.length_a   1.000
_cell.length_b   1.000
_cell.length_c   1.000
_cell.angle_alpha   90.00
_cell.angle_beta   90.00
_cell.angle_gamma   90.00
#
_symmetry.space_group_name_H-M   'P 1'
#
loop_
_entity.id
_entity.type
_entity.pdbx_description
1 polymer ?
#
loop_
_entity_poly.entity_id
_entity_poly.type
_entity_poly.pdbx_seq_one_letter_code
_entity_poly.pdbx_strand_id
1 'polypeptide(L)'
;MKIKLKTLSPVHIGSGEEISPLEYLIDNKFIRINMDALFKDSDFQPLKEKFISSAIQQRYIGDLLPVDLLRKYPLYILDIHPSTKDYLKEHKTIVKSFIKSAGRPYIPGSSIKGSILSAVVWYVLSEAVKVGKRTEVMNFLVRGGNYEDFLDYTFRRFAKGNRFTQWLDVTDTNFLKPNDALEITLAKVTGARRSGMLPILFETLKISTEFDFEIKRKNVTLEINDLIQIVSQFYQRVLQKSKQKIKTDFSGYLLRIGQGSSAFATSLLILAEDLKVKSDYIRRWRVTPHGDEPRTEKLIDNTPLGWVEMRYV
;
A
#
# COMPACT_ATOMS: atom_id res chain seq x y z
N MET A 1 -3.66 23.01 3.43
CA MET A 1 -5.01 22.58 2.99
C MET A 1 -5.35 21.30 3.69
N LYS A 2 -6.44 21.27 4.45
CA LYS A 2 -6.91 20.09 5.16
C LYS A 2 -7.69 19.18 4.21
N ILE A 3 -7.42 17.89 4.31
CA ILE A 3 -8.03 16.88 3.44
C ILE A 3 -8.46 15.71 4.30
N LYS A 4 -9.67 15.23 4.04
CA LYS A 4 -10.19 13.96 4.56
C LYS A 4 -9.92 12.87 3.54
N LEU A 5 -9.34 11.77 3.99
CA LEU A 5 -9.02 10.58 3.20
C LEU A 5 -9.88 9.41 3.68
N LYS A 6 -10.65 8.81 2.77
CA LYS A 6 -11.50 7.65 3.05
C LYS A 6 -11.04 6.44 2.26
N THR A 7 -10.91 5.28 2.89
CA THR A 7 -10.58 4.03 2.19
C THR A 7 -11.77 3.52 1.37
N LEU A 8 -11.55 3.24 0.08
CA LEU A 8 -12.56 2.69 -0.83
C LEU A 8 -12.40 1.18 -1.04
N SER A 9 -11.19 0.68 -0.84
CA SER A 9 -10.87 -0.74 -0.78
C SER A 9 -9.90 -1.02 0.37
N PRO A 10 -9.63 -2.28 0.73
CA PRO A 10 -8.66 -2.58 1.77
C PRO A 10 -7.28 -2.01 1.39
N VAL A 11 -6.64 -1.34 2.34
CA VAL A 11 -5.34 -0.69 2.14
C VAL A 11 -4.30 -1.32 3.07
N HIS A 12 -3.21 -1.81 2.49
CA HIS A 12 -2.03 -2.23 3.26
C HIS A 12 -0.84 -1.32 2.97
N ILE A 13 -0.27 -0.71 4.00
CA ILE A 13 1.01 -0.03 3.98
C ILE A 13 1.90 -0.77 4.96
N GLY A 14 2.92 -1.46 4.45
CA GLY A 14 3.74 -2.35 5.27
C GLY A 14 4.69 -1.57 6.18
N SER A 15 4.87 -2.06 7.40
CA SER A 15 5.97 -1.61 8.28
C SER A 15 7.33 -2.20 7.89
N GLY A 16 7.32 -3.26 7.08
CA GLY A 16 8.49 -4.13 6.84
C GLY A 16 8.56 -5.31 7.81
N GLU A 17 7.73 -5.32 8.85
CA GLU A 17 7.66 -6.40 9.84
C GLU A 17 6.62 -7.45 9.46
N GLU A 18 6.81 -8.64 10.03
CA GLU A 18 5.97 -9.80 9.89
C GLU A 18 5.50 -10.26 11.26
N ILE A 19 4.24 -10.66 11.35
CA ILE A 19 3.64 -11.26 12.54
C ILE A 19 3.71 -12.77 12.37
N SER A 20 4.54 -13.40 13.20
CA SER A 20 4.70 -14.86 13.25
C SER A 20 3.46 -15.51 13.88
N PRO A 21 3.09 -16.74 13.48
CA PRO A 21 2.03 -17.50 14.16
C PRO A 21 2.38 -17.91 15.60
N LEU A 22 3.64 -17.72 16.01
CA LEU A 22 4.04 -17.81 17.42
C LEU A 22 3.67 -16.57 18.24
N GLU A 23 3.05 -15.55 17.65
CA GLU A 23 2.80 -14.27 18.30
C GLU A 23 1.32 -13.84 18.21
N TYR A 24 0.44 -14.73 17.74
CA TYR A 24 -0.99 -14.46 17.69
C TYR A 24 -1.84 -15.69 18.01
N LEU A 25 -3.01 -15.47 18.61
CA LEU A 25 -4.04 -16.47 18.84
C LEU A 25 -5.24 -16.17 17.92
N ILE A 26 -5.78 -17.20 17.27
CA ILE A 26 -7.04 -17.18 16.54
C ILE A 26 -8.14 -17.75 17.45
N ASP A 27 -9.03 -16.88 17.90
CA ASP A 27 -10.16 -17.22 18.76
C ASP A 27 -11.36 -16.35 18.41
N ASN A 28 -12.09 -16.74 17.35
CA ASN A 28 -13.10 -15.96 16.61
C ASN A 28 -12.60 -14.64 15.98
N LYS A 29 -11.60 -14.01 16.59
CA LYS A 29 -10.85 -12.83 16.17
C LYS A 29 -9.37 -13.17 16.09
N PHE A 30 -8.60 -12.26 15.52
CA PHE A 30 -7.14 -12.32 15.53
C PHE A 30 -6.62 -11.55 16.74
N ILE A 31 -5.98 -12.24 17.68
CA ILE A 31 -5.46 -11.66 18.92
C ILE A 31 -3.94 -11.61 18.80
N ARG A 32 -3.38 -10.43 18.57
CA ARG A 32 -1.92 -10.23 18.65
C ARG A 32 -1.52 -10.30 20.12
N ILE A 33 -0.54 -11.12 20.45
CA ILE A 33 -0.09 -11.32 21.84
C ILE A 33 1.00 -10.32 22.19
N ASN A 34 0.92 -9.76 23.41
CA ASN A 34 2.01 -9.02 24.01
C ASN A 34 3.03 -10.00 24.57
N MET A 35 4.02 -10.36 23.76
CA MET A 35 5.04 -11.35 24.14
C MET A 35 5.85 -10.88 25.35
N ASP A 36 6.18 -9.59 25.45
CA ASP A 36 6.94 -9.07 26.60
C ASP A 36 6.20 -9.23 27.92
N ALA A 37 4.88 -9.04 27.91
CA ALA A 37 4.03 -9.26 29.08
C ALA A 37 3.88 -10.76 29.39
N LEU A 38 3.64 -11.59 28.37
CA LEU A 38 3.54 -13.04 28.52
C LEU A 38 4.82 -13.64 29.13
N PHE A 39 6.00 -13.20 28.69
CA PHE A 39 7.29 -13.69 29.19
C PHE A 39 7.60 -13.30 30.63
N LYS A 40 6.82 -12.38 31.23
CA LYS A 40 6.92 -11.98 32.64
C LYS A 40 5.88 -12.65 33.53
N ASP A 41 4.90 -13.32 32.94
CA ASP A 41 3.84 -13.98 33.70
C ASP A 41 4.35 -15.20 34.48
N SER A 42 3.82 -15.40 35.68
CA SER A 42 4.20 -16.50 36.57
C SER A 42 3.71 -17.85 36.07
N ASP A 43 2.55 -17.92 35.41
CA ASP A 43 2.01 -19.16 34.86
C ASP A 43 2.76 -19.56 33.57
N PHE A 44 3.37 -18.57 32.89
CA PHE A 44 4.24 -18.83 31.73
C PHE A 44 5.65 -19.31 32.11
N GLN A 45 6.23 -18.86 33.23
CA GLN A 45 7.62 -19.23 33.58
C GLN A 45 7.90 -20.74 33.55
N PRO A 46 7.04 -21.62 34.11
CA PRO A 46 7.25 -23.07 34.06
C PRO A 46 7.14 -23.65 32.64
N LEU A 47 6.44 -22.96 31.74
CA LEU A 47 6.21 -23.40 30.35
C LEU A 47 7.29 -22.88 29.38
N LYS A 48 8.09 -21.90 29.80
CA LYS A 48 9.03 -21.16 28.94
C LYS A 48 10.02 -22.07 28.20
N GLU A 49 10.67 -22.99 28.90
CA GLU A 49 11.68 -23.87 28.30
C GLU A 49 11.06 -24.82 27.27
N LYS A 50 9.90 -25.38 27.59
CA LYS A 50 9.10 -26.20 26.67
C LYS A 50 8.62 -25.40 25.45
N PHE A 51 8.22 -24.14 25.66
CA PHE A 51 7.82 -23.25 24.57
C PHE A 51 9.00 -23.00 23.62
N ILE A 52 10.17 -22.63 24.14
CA ILE A 52 11.37 -22.36 23.33
C ILE A 52 11.79 -23.59 22.52
N SER A 53 11.83 -24.77 23.14
CA SER A 53 12.22 -26.00 22.45
C SER A 53 11.20 -26.43 21.39
N SER A 54 9.91 -26.26 21.67
CA SER A 54 8.82 -26.65 20.76
C SER A 54 8.60 -25.65 19.62
N ALA A 55 8.90 -24.37 19.83
CA ALA A 55 8.76 -23.29 18.82
C ALA A 55 9.64 -23.49 17.57
N ILE A 56 10.66 -24.35 17.66
CA ILE A 56 11.50 -24.74 16.51
C ILE A 56 10.69 -25.62 15.53
N GLN A 57 9.78 -26.45 16.04
CA GLN A 57 9.04 -27.44 15.25
C GLN A 57 7.58 -27.05 15.01
N GLN A 58 6.93 -26.48 16.02
CA GLN A 58 5.55 -26.01 15.94
C GLN A 58 5.51 -24.53 15.56
N ARG A 59 4.58 -24.18 14.67
CA ARG A 59 4.53 -22.84 14.09
C ARG A 59 3.55 -21.90 14.79
N TYR A 60 2.60 -22.41 15.58
CA TYR A 60 1.49 -21.65 16.12
C TYR A 60 1.40 -21.70 17.65
N ILE A 61 1.30 -20.54 18.29
CA ILE A 61 1.34 -20.40 19.76
C ILE A 61 0.15 -21.05 20.46
N GLY A 62 -1.03 -21.08 19.83
CA GLY A 62 -2.22 -21.68 20.43
C GLY A 62 -2.17 -23.21 20.53
N ASP A 63 -1.26 -23.86 19.81
CA ASP A 63 -1.01 -25.30 19.93
C ASP A 63 0.07 -25.58 21.02
N LEU A 64 0.79 -24.54 21.45
CA LEU A 64 1.92 -24.61 22.39
C LEU A 64 1.56 -24.23 23.82
N LEU A 65 0.64 -23.29 24.00
CA LEU A 65 0.33 -22.69 25.29
C LEU A 65 -1.18 -22.72 25.57
N PRO A 66 -1.58 -22.76 26.86
CA PRO A 66 -3.00 -22.70 27.23
C PRO A 66 -3.66 -21.43 26.68
N VAL A 67 -4.82 -21.59 26.02
CA VAL A 67 -5.57 -20.48 25.42
C VAL A 67 -5.93 -19.42 26.47
N ASP A 68 -6.31 -19.84 27.68
CA ASP A 68 -6.69 -18.92 28.76
C ASP A 68 -5.50 -18.08 29.26
N LEU A 69 -4.27 -18.59 29.18
CA LEU A 69 -3.07 -17.82 29.47
C LEU A 69 -2.86 -16.74 28.40
N LEU A 70 -2.97 -17.10 27.12
CA LEU A 70 -2.79 -16.17 26.00
C LEU A 70 -3.83 -15.04 26.00
N ARG A 71 -5.08 -15.35 26.36
CA ARG A 71 -6.17 -14.37 26.46
C ARG A 71 -5.91 -13.27 27.50
N LYS A 72 -5.01 -13.47 28.47
CA LYS A 72 -4.64 -12.43 29.46
C LYS A 72 -3.79 -11.30 28.86
N TYR A 73 -3.11 -11.54 27.74
CA TYR A 73 -2.09 -10.63 27.19
C TYR A 73 -2.34 -10.18 25.74
N PRO A 74 -3.53 -9.66 25.38
CA PRO A 74 -3.74 -9.07 24.06
C PRO A 74 -2.94 -7.77 23.93
N LEU A 75 -2.07 -7.68 22.92
CA LEU A 75 -1.48 -6.42 22.48
C LEU A 75 -2.51 -5.58 21.72
N TYR A 76 -3.26 -6.22 20.81
CA TYR A 76 -4.46 -5.69 20.16
C TYR A 76 -5.27 -6.84 19.54
N ILE A 77 -6.53 -6.56 19.16
CA ILE A 77 -7.47 -7.58 18.68
C ILE A 77 -8.13 -7.09 17.38
N LEU A 78 -7.92 -7.82 16.29
CA LEU A 78 -8.46 -7.45 14.99
C LEU A 78 -9.60 -8.39 14.58
N ASP A 79 -10.56 -7.82 13.85
CA ASP A 79 -11.54 -8.63 13.13
C ASP A 79 -10.84 -9.38 11.99
N ILE A 80 -11.36 -10.57 11.66
CA ILE A 80 -10.91 -11.35 10.51
C ILE A 80 -11.96 -11.20 9.42
N HIS A 81 -11.53 -10.72 8.25
CA HIS A 81 -12.42 -10.56 7.11
C HIS A 81 -13.12 -11.89 6.77
N PRO A 82 -14.43 -11.93 6.44
CA PRO A 82 -15.17 -13.17 6.27
C PRO A 82 -14.50 -14.21 5.37
N SER A 83 -14.02 -13.80 4.19
CA SER A 83 -13.33 -14.67 3.24
C SER A 83 -11.94 -15.14 3.66
N THR A 84 -11.42 -14.61 4.77
CA THR A 84 -10.09 -14.92 5.31
C THR A 84 -10.15 -15.96 6.43
N LYS A 85 -11.31 -16.13 7.06
CA LYS A 85 -11.47 -16.96 8.28
C LYS A 85 -10.98 -18.38 8.12
N ASP A 86 -11.43 -19.08 7.07
CA ASP A 86 -11.12 -20.49 6.88
C ASP A 86 -9.62 -20.69 6.58
N TYR A 87 -9.09 -19.88 5.66
CA TYR A 87 -7.67 -19.93 5.30
C TYR A 87 -6.77 -19.68 6.52
N LEU A 88 -7.07 -18.63 7.29
CA LEU A 88 -6.27 -18.26 8.46
C LEU A 88 -6.30 -19.36 9.54
N LYS A 89 -7.47 -19.96 9.80
CA LYS A 89 -7.62 -21.06 10.77
C LYS A 89 -6.86 -22.33 10.36
N GLU A 90 -6.91 -22.66 9.07
CA GLU A 90 -6.27 -23.87 8.53
C GLU A 90 -4.75 -23.72 8.42
N HIS A 91 -4.27 -22.57 7.93
CA HIS A 91 -2.87 -22.41 7.53
C HIS A 91 -2.00 -21.80 8.62
N LYS A 92 -2.56 -20.99 9.53
CA LYS A 92 -1.84 -20.34 10.66
C LYS A 92 -0.44 -19.86 10.25
N THR A 93 -0.38 -18.99 9.25
CA THR A 93 0.88 -18.53 8.63
C THR A 93 1.19 -17.07 8.96
N ILE A 94 2.30 -16.57 8.45
CA ILE A 94 2.79 -15.21 8.66
C ILE A 94 1.77 -14.18 8.14
N VAL A 95 1.55 -13.13 8.94
CA VAL A 95 0.74 -11.96 8.56
C VAL A 95 1.65 -10.76 8.37
N LYS A 96 1.51 -10.05 7.24
CA LYS A 96 2.25 -8.81 6.97
C LYS A 96 1.67 -7.66 7.80
N SER A 97 2.51 -7.03 8.64
CA SER A 97 2.10 -5.98 9.58
C SER A 97 1.89 -4.63 8.88
N PHE A 98 0.80 -3.94 9.23
CA PHE A 98 0.53 -2.58 8.81
C PHE A 98 1.40 -1.58 9.61
N ILE A 99 1.84 -0.49 8.98
CA ILE A 99 2.65 0.54 9.63
C ILE A 99 1.93 1.22 10.80
N LYS A 100 2.61 1.32 11.94
CA LYS A 100 2.08 1.90 13.16
C LYS A 100 3.13 2.80 13.80
N SER A 101 2.68 3.83 14.51
CA SER A 101 3.52 4.60 15.44
C SER A 101 2.94 4.44 16.83
N ALA A 102 3.77 4.06 17.81
CA ALA A 102 3.33 3.72 19.17
C ALA A 102 2.10 2.78 19.19
N GLY A 103 2.12 1.74 18.33
CA GLY A 103 1.03 0.77 18.21
C GLY A 103 -0.23 1.26 17.50
N ARG A 104 -0.26 2.50 16.99
CA ARG A 104 -1.43 3.08 16.32
C ARG A 104 -1.23 3.18 14.79
N PRO A 105 -2.13 2.61 13.98
CA PRO A 105 -2.06 2.74 12.53
C PRO A 105 -2.26 4.18 12.06
N TYR A 106 -1.52 4.54 11.02
CA TYR A 106 -1.61 5.80 10.30
C TYR A 106 -1.16 5.60 8.85
N ILE A 107 -1.43 6.57 7.98
CA ILE A 107 -0.88 6.60 6.63
C ILE A 107 0.26 7.62 6.64
N PRO A 108 1.51 7.20 6.32
CA PRO A 108 2.62 8.12 6.22
C PRO A 108 2.42 9.14 5.11
N GLY A 109 2.73 10.41 5.38
CA GLY A 109 2.68 11.50 4.41
C GLY A 109 3.61 11.25 3.22
N SER A 110 4.71 10.52 3.44
CA SER A 110 5.61 10.04 2.38
C SER A 110 4.94 9.07 1.40
N SER A 111 4.02 8.21 1.87
CA SER A 111 3.26 7.28 1.02
C SER A 111 2.26 8.05 0.15
N ILE A 112 1.56 9.02 0.73
CA ILE A 112 0.63 9.90 -0.01
C ILE A 112 1.41 10.75 -1.02
N LYS A 113 2.51 11.38 -0.60
CA LYS A 113 3.36 12.22 -1.44
C LYS A 113 3.99 11.45 -2.61
N GLY A 114 4.37 10.19 -2.41
CA GLY A 114 4.86 9.30 -3.47
C GLY A 114 3.80 9.07 -4.56
N SER A 115 2.56 8.78 -4.15
CA SER A 115 1.44 8.62 -5.08
C SER A 115 1.10 9.91 -5.84
N ILE A 116 1.13 11.06 -5.15
CA ILE A 116 0.95 12.37 -5.80
C ILE A 116 2.07 12.61 -6.82
N LEU A 117 3.33 12.31 -6.47
CA LEU A 117 4.48 12.50 -7.37
C LEU A 117 4.30 11.72 -8.68
N SER A 118 3.84 10.47 -8.64
CA SER A 118 3.61 9.67 -9.85
C SER A 118 2.64 10.36 -10.82
N ALA A 119 1.53 10.89 -10.31
CA ALA A 119 0.56 11.61 -11.13
C ALA A 119 1.11 12.93 -11.68
N VAL A 120 1.84 13.69 -10.87
CA VAL A 120 2.45 14.97 -11.29
C VAL A 120 3.49 14.74 -12.37
N VAL A 121 4.33 13.70 -12.23
CA VAL A 121 5.32 13.32 -13.25
C VAL A 121 4.64 12.94 -14.56
N TRP A 122 3.56 12.15 -14.52
CA TRP A 122 2.76 11.84 -15.71
C TRP A 122 2.22 13.12 -16.38
N TYR A 123 1.67 14.05 -15.59
CA TYR A 123 1.10 15.30 -16.09
C TYR A 123 2.15 16.19 -16.75
N VAL A 124 3.25 16.52 -16.08
CA VAL A 124 4.25 17.45 -16.64
C VAL A 124 4.92 16.92 -17.90
N LEU A 125 5.09 15.60 -18.00
CA LEU A 125 5.63 14.99 -19.21
C LEU A 125 4.59 14.98 -20.35
N SER A 126 3.31 14.75 -20.04
CA SER A 126 2.22 14.87 -21.01
C SER A 126 2.13 16.31 -21.55
N GLU A 127 2.21 17.31 -20.68
CA GLU A 127 2.21 18.72 -21.09
C GLU A 127 3.46 19.07 -21.91
N ALA A 128 4.63 18.56 -21.53
CA ALA A 128 5.86 18.74 -22.30
C ALA A 128 5.71 18.25 -23.76
N VAL A 129 5.06 17.10 -23.97
CA VAL A 129 4.78 16.60 -25.32
C VAL A 129 3.87 17.55 -26.10
N LYS A 130 2.82 18.10 -25.47
CA LYS A 130 1.89 19.03 -26.12
C LYS A 130 2.57 20.32 -26.57
N VAL A 131 3.59 20.79 -25.85
CA VAL A 131 4.38 21.99 -26.21
C VAL A 131 5.62 21.68 -27.05
N GLY A 132 5.63 20.54 -27.76
CA GLY A 132 6.66 20.22 -28.75
C GLY A 132 7.90 19.52 -28.21
N LYS A 133 7.94 19.09 -26.94
CA LYS A 133 9.07 18.38 -26.32
C LYS A 133 8.97 16.86 -26.41
N ARG A 134 8.34 16.36 -27.48
CA ARG A 134 8.10 14.91 -27.67
C ARG A 134 9.41 14.13 -27.73
N THR A 135 10.41 14.63 -28.45
CA THR A 135 11.69 13.94 -28.64
C THR A 135 12.43 13.73 -27.31
N GLU A 136 12.46 14.75 -26.45
CA GLU A 136 13.08 14.67 -25.13
C GLU A 136 12.36 13.67 -24.23
N VAL A 137 11.02 13.68 -24.19
CA VAL A 137 10.23 12.71 -23.42
C VAL A 137 10.44 11.28 -23.95
N MET A 138 10.49 11.11 -25.27
CA MET A 138 10.78 9.82 -25.89
C MET A 138 12.16 9.29 -25.53
N ASN A 139 13.18 10.14 -25.42
CA ASN A 139 14.52 9.71 -25.01
C ASN A 139 14.50 9.06 -23.62
N PHE A 140 13.74 9.62 -22.67
CA PHE A 140 13.56 9.00 -21.35
C PHE A 140 12.79 7.69 -21.41
N LEU A 141 11.73 7.61 -22.20
CA LEU A 141 10.88 6.42 -22.24
C LEU A 141 11.53 5.22 -22.95
N VAL A 142 12.13 5.41 -24.12
CA VAL A 142 12.55 4.27 -24.98
C VAL A 142 14.06 4.15 -25.17
N ARG A 143 14.81 5.26 -25.07
CA ARG A 143 16.27 5.24 -25.24
C ARG A 143 17.01 4.97 -23.93
N GLY A 144 16.36 5.19 -22.79
CA GLY A 144 16.89 4.94 -21.45
C GLY A 144 17.98 5.96 -21.11
N GLY A 145 17.54 7.19 -20.87
CA GLY A 145 18.40 8.29 -20.41
C GLY A 145 18.87 8.09 -18.95
N ASN A 146 19.78 8.97 -18.52
CA ASN A 146 20.22 9.01 -17.14
C ASN A 146 19.03 9.37 -16.22
N TYR A 147 18.92 8.67 -15.10
CA TYR A 147 17.90 8.91 -14.09
C TYR A 147 17.98 10.32 -13.49
N GLU A 148 19.20 10.85 -13.27
CA GLU A 148 19.40 12.21 -12.77
C GLU A 148 18.90 13.26 -13.76
N ASP A 149 19.19 13.09 -15.06
CA ASP A 149 18.68 13.97 -16.12
C ASP A 149 17.16 13.93 -16.20
N PHE A 150 16.56 12.74 -16.06
CA PHE A 150 15.11 12.57 -16.02
C PHE A 150 14.49 13.31 -14.82
N LEU A 151 15.08 13.16 -13.63
CA LEU A 151 14.62 13.83 -12.43
C LEU A 151 14.76 15.35 -12.58
N ASP A 152 15.92 15.86 -13.01
CA ASP A 152 16.12 17.30 -13.20
C ASP A 152 15.13 17.86 -14.24
N TYR A 153 14.94 17.16 -15.37
CA TYR A 153 13.99 17.55 -16.41
C TYR A 153 12.54 17.60 -15.88
N THR A 154 12.11 16.59 -15.12
CA THR A 154 10.74 16.56 -14.58
C THR A 154 10.54 17.58 -13.47
N PHE A 155 11.46 17.66 -12.50
CA PHE A 155 11.33 18.53 -11.33
C PHE A 155 11.28 20.01 -11.68
N ARG A 156 12.11 20.48 -12.62
CA ARG A 156 12.11 21.89 -13.05
C ARG A 156 10.77 22.35 -13.63
N ARG A 157 9.89 21.43 -14.02
CA ARG A 157 8.57 21.75 -14.61
C ARG A 157 7.47 21.97 -13.57
N PHE A 158 7.59 21.38 -12.38
CA PHE A 158 6.56 21.53 -11.33
C PHE A 158 7.09 22.08 -10.02
N ALA A 159 8.40 22.28 -9.85
CA ALA A 159 9.00 22.74 -8.60
C ALA A 159 10.06 23.84 -8.82
N LYS A 160 10.10 24.80 -7.90
CA LYS A 160 11.16 25.82 -7.81
C LYS A 160 12.37 25.24 -7.06
N GLY A 161 13.54 25.25 -7.70
CA GLY A 161 14.80 24.76 -7.13
C GLY A 161 15.00 23.24 -7.27
N ASN A 162 16.17 22.77 -6.80
CA ASN A 162 16.67 21.42 -7.15
C ASN A 162 16.47 20.36 -6.04
N ARG A 163 15.74 20.68 -4.96
CA ARG A 163 15.58 19.75 -3.83
C ARG A 163 14.32 18.90 -3.99
N PHE A 164 14.51 17.66 -4.45
CA PHE A 164 13.46 16.64 -4.60
C PHE A 164 12.55 16.50 -3.36
N THR A 165 13.08 16.64 -2.14
CA THR A 165 12.28 16.44 -0.92
C THR A 165 11.38 17.62 -0.57
N GLN A 166 11.58 18.81 -1.17
CA GLN A 166 11.00 20.06 -0.67
C GLN A 166 9.92 20.67 -1.57
N TRP A 167 9.45 19.95 -2.60
CA TRP A 167 8.44 20.49 -3.52
C TRP A 167 7.04 20.60 -2.89
N LEU A 168 6.64 19.61 -2.10
CA LEU A 168 5.33 19.53 -1.45
C LEU A 168 5.49 19.06 0.00
N ASP A 169 4.76 19.65 0.93
CA ASP A 169 4.68 19.18 2.29
C ASP A 169 3.36 18.44 2.51
N VAL A 170 3.44 17.23 3.03
CA VAL A 170 2.31 16.32 3.26
C VAL A 170 2.52 15.71 4.63
N THR A 171 1.62 16.03 5.56
CA THR A 171 1.71 15.47 6.92
C THR A 171 1.35 14.00 6.91
N ASP A 172 1.83 13.26 7.92
CA ASP A 172 1.21 12.01 8.30
C ASP A 172 -0.27 12.25 8.65
N THR A 173 -1.09 11.20 8.51
CA THR A 173 -2.48 11.28 8.98
C THR A 173 -2.54 11.29 10.51
N ASN A 174 -3.71 11.61 11.05
CA ASN A 174 -4.04 11.25 12.41
C ASN A 174 -3.90 9.72 12.66
N PHE A 175 -3.74 9.36 13.93
CA PHE A 175 -3.57 7.99 14.39
C PHE A 175 -4.91 7.39 14.82
N LEU A 176 -5.20 6.15 14.43
CA LEU A 176 -6.39 5.42 14.88
C LEU A 176 -6.03 4.32 15.89
N LYS A 177 -7.01 3.68 16.52
CA LYS A 177 -6.76 2.45 17.28
C LYS A 177 -6.77 1.26 16.31
N PRO A 178 -5.92 0.23 16.50
CA PRO A 178 -5.90 -0.94 15.63
C PRO A 178 -7.28 -1.57 15.43
N ASN A 179 -8.03 -1.83 16.50
CA ASN A 179 -9.32 -2.52 16.43
C ASN A 179 -10.39 -1.72 15.63
N ASP A 180 -10.29 -0.39 15.64
CA ASP A 180 -11.22 0.50 14.93
C ASP A 180 -10.91 0.58 13.44
N ALA A 181 -9.63 0.47 13.06
CA ALA A 181 -9.16 0.75 11.70
C ALA A 181 -8.70 -0.47 10.92
N LEU A 182 -8.21 -1.53 11.57
CA LEU A 182 -7.55 -2.67 10.93
C LEU A 182 -8.37 -3.95 11.02
N GLU A 183 -8.21 -4.80 10.02
CA GLU A 183 -8.68 -6.18 9.98
C GLU A 183 -7.63 -7.08 9.30
N ILE A 184 -7.73 -8.39 9.53
CA ILE A 184 -6.92 -9.39 8.83
C ILE A 184 -7.59 -9.79 7.52
N THR A 185 -6.88 -9.64 6.41
CA THR A 185 -7.35 -10.00 5.07
C THR A 185 -6.39 -10.93 4.35
N LEU A 186 -6.96 -11.86 3.59
CA LEU A 186 -6.26 -12.71 2.64
C LEU A 186 -6.31 -12.06 1.25
N ALA A 187 -5.17 -11.55 0.80
CA ALA A 187 -5.00 -11.14 -0.59
C ALA A 187 -4.54 -12.33 -1.44
N LYS A 188 -5.13 -12.46 -2.63
CA LYS A 188 -4.70 -13.40 -3.66
C LYS A 188 -3.96 -12.63 -4.75
N VAL A 189 -2.72 -13.04 -5.03
CA VAL A 189 -1.97 -12.53 -6.18
C VAL A 189 -2.40 -13.28 -7.43
N THR A 190 -2.97 -12.57 -8.40
CA THR A 190 -3.38 -13.13 -9.70
C THR A 190 -2.44 -12.68 -10.81
N GLY A 191 -2.48 -13.32 -11.98
CA GLY A 191 -1.69 -12.90 -13.16
C GLY A 191 -0.23 -13.39 -13.19
N ALA A 192 0.19 -14.19 -12.21
CA ALA A 192 1.49 -14.87 -12.24
C ALA A 192 1.56 -15.94 -13.35
N ARG A 193 2.73 -16.13 -13.95
CA ARG A 193 2.94 -17.13 -15.04
C ARG A 193 2.76 -18.57 -14.57
N ARG A 194 3.13 -18.89 -13.33
CA ARG A 194 2.80 -20.18 -12.72
C ARG A 194 1.33 -20.14 -12.33
N SER A 195 0.55 -21.11 -12.80
CA SER A 195 -0.86 -21.29 -12.47
C SER A 195 -1.01 -21.55 -10.97
N GLY A 196 -1.13 -20.48 -10.20
CA GLY A 196 -1.30 -20.53 -8.75
C GLY A 196 -1.54 -19.12 -8.23
N MET A 197 -2.64 -18.94 -7.50
CA MET A 197 -2.85 -17.71 -6.74
C MET A 197 -1.94 -17.76 -5.51
N LEU A 198 -1.01 -16.82 -5.35
CA LEU A 198 -0.19 -16.76 -4.13
C LEU A 198 -1.02 -16.10 -3.03
N PRO A 199 -1.38 -16.81 -1.95
CA PRO A 199 -2.07 -16.24 -0.80
C PRO A 199 -1.10 -15.41 0.05
N ILE A 200 -1.52 -14.23 0.49
CA ILE A 200 -0.77 -13.39 1.43
C ILE A 200 -1.74 -12.83 2.46
N LEU A 201 -1.45 -13.05 3.74
CA LEU A 201 -2.20 -12.44 4.83
C LEU A 201 -1.63 -11.05 5.13
N PHE A 202 -2.52 -10.07 5.25
CA PHE A 202 -2.20 -8.68 5.57
C PHE A 202 -3.03 -8.22 6.76
N GLU A 203 -2.46 -7.35 7.57
CA GLU A 203 -3.25 -6.32 8.24
C GLU A 203 -3.62 -5.23 7.22
N THR A 204 -4.90 -4.94 7.07
CA THR A 204 -5.40 -3.91 6.15
C THR A 204 -6.30 -2.93 6.87
N LEU A 205 -6.27 -1.66 6.44
CA LEU A 205 -7.33 -0.72 6.77
C LEU A 205 -8.67 -1.23 6.25
N LYS A 206 -9.68 -1.23 7.11
CA LYS A 206 -11.08 -1.53 6.78
C LYS A 206 -11.58 -0.54 5.73
N ILE A 207 -12.52 -0.96 4.89
CA ILE A 207 -13.21 -0.05 3.96
C ILE A 207 -13.99 1.01 4.76
N SER A 208 -14.06 2.23 4.23
CA SER A 208 -14.67 3.40 4.86
C SER A 208 -13.97 3.93 6.13
N THR A 209 -12.74 3.51 6.38
CA THR A 209 -11.90 4.14 7.41
C THR A 209 -11.51 5.54 6.95
N GLU A 210 -11.68 6.53 7.82
CA GLU A 210 -11.39 7.92 7.53
C GLU A 210 -10.16 8.42 8.31
N PHE A 211 -9.38 9.25 7.63
CA PHE A 211 -8.20 9.91 8.15
C PHE A 211 -8.21 11.39 7.77
N ASP A 212 -7.58 12.22 8.59
CA ASP A 212 -7.35 13.64 8.30
C ASP A 212 -5.85 13.88 8.14
N PHE A 213 -5.48 14.68 7.14
CA PHE A 213 -4.10 15.12 6.93
C PHE A 213 -4.06 16.51 6.27
N GLU A 214 -2.86 17.09 6.19
CA GLU A 214 -2.66 18.39 5.57
C GLU A 214 -1.65 18.33 4.41
N ILE A 215 -2.01 19.00 3.31
CA ILE A 215 -1.09 19.30 2.21
C ILE A 215 -0.77 20.80 2.25
N LYS A 216 0.52 21.14 2.30
CA LYS A 216 1.00 22.52 2.19
C LYS A 216 1.88 22.68 0.96
N ARG A 217 1.62 23.76 0.24
CA ARG A 217 2.47 24.20 -0.86
C ARG A 217 3.81 24.67 -0.30
N LYS A 218 4.90 24.20 -0.91
CA LYS A 218 6.25 24.67 -0.60
C LYS A 218 6.91 25.24 -1.85
N ASN A 219 7.56 24.40 -2.66
CA ASN A 219 8.19 24.83 -3.90
C ASN A 219 7.42 24.44 -5.16
N VAL A 220 6.30 23.70 -5.03
CA VAL A 220 5.47 23.32 -6.18
C VAL A 220 4.86 24.54 -6.88
N THR A 221 4.86 24.55 -8.21
CA THR A 221 4.33 25.64 -9.04
C THR A 221 2.83 25.54 -9.27
N LEU A 222 2.27 24.32 -9.21
CA LEU A 222 0.85 24.04 -9.31
C LEU A 222 0.11 24.45 -8.02
N GLU A 223 -1.13 24.93 -8.17
CA GLU A 223 -2.03 25.12 -7.02
C GLU A 223 -2.48 23.76 -6.48
N ILE A 224 -2.81 23.70 -5.18
CA ILE A 224 -3.17 22.45 -4.52
C ILE A 224 -4.45 21.83 -5.11
N ASN A 225 -5.42 22.67 -5.50
CA ASN A 225 -6.66 22.19 -6.14
C ASN A 225 -6.37 21.52 -7.49
N ASP A 226 -5.54 22.15 -8.32
CA ASP A 226 -5.15 21.59 -9.62
C ASP A 226 -4.36 20.29 -9.44
N LEU A 227 -3.46 20.26 -8.46
CA LEU A 227 -2.69 19.08 -8.09
C LEU A 227 -3.62 17.90 -7.78
N ILE A 228 -4.64 18.10 -6.95
CA ILE A 228 -5.59 17.05 -6.55
C ILE A 228 -6.44 16.58 -7.74
N GLN A 229 -6.84 17.50 -8.63
CA GLN A 229 -7.54 17.13 -9.87
C GLN A 229 -6.66 16.30 -10.79
N ILE A 230 -5.41 16.70 -11.01
CA ILE A 230 -4.41 15.97 -11.82
C ILE A 230 -4.20 14.56 -11.25
N VAL A 231 -4.05 14.46 -9.93
CA VAL A 231 -3.90 13.18 -9.22
C VAL A 231 -5.10 12.28 -9.50
N SER A 232 -6.32 12.80 -9.33
CA SER A 232 -7.54 12.03 -9.59
C SER A 232 -7.64 11.59 -11.05
N GLN A 233 -7.32 12.47 -12.01
CA GLN A 233 -7.33 12.13 -13.43
C GLN A 233 -6.36 10.99 -13.73
N PHE A 234 -5.11 11.06 -13.24
CA PHE A 234 -4.13 9.98 -13.42
C PHE A 234 -4.65 8.67 -12.84
N TYR A 235 -5.15 8.68 -11.60
CA TYR A 235 -5.60 7.47 -10.93
C TYR A 235 -6.90 6.89 -11.49
N GLN A 236 -7.77 7.69 -12.11
CA GLN A 236 -8.88 7.18 -12.92
C GLN A 236 -8.38 6.37 -14.12
N ARG A 237 -7.30 6.81 -14.77
CA ARG A 237 -6.68 6.04 -15.88
C ARG A 237 -6.00 4.77 -15.38
N VAL A 238 -5.35 4.82 -14.22
CA VAL A 238 -4.83 3.61 -13.55
C VAL A 238 -5.96 2.64 -13.22
N LEU A 239 -7.11 3.13 -12.76
CA LEU A 239 -8.27 2.30 -12.44
C LEU A 239 -8.82 1.61 -13.69
N GLN A 240 -8.89 2.33 -14.83
CA GLN A 240 -9.30 1.75 -16.12
C GLN A 240 -8.39 0.60 -16.60
N LYS A 241 -7.17 0.49 -16.08
CA LYS A 241 -6.27 -0.66 -16.36
C LYS A 241 -6.54 -1.86 -15.47
N SER A 242 -7.21 -1.67 -14.35
CA SER A 242 -7.57 -2.80 -13.51
C SER A 242 -8.72 -3.58 -14.13
N LYS A 243 -8.61 -4.91 -14.14
CA LYS A 243 -9.71 -5.78 -14.58
C LYS A 243 -10.87 -5.77 -13.58
N GLN A 244 -10.59 -5.38 -12.34
CA GLN A 244 -11.54 -5.37 -11.25
C GLN A 244 -12.00 -3.94 -10.94
N LYS A 245 -13.24 -3.82 -10.51
CA LYS A 245 -13.84 -2.53 -10.12
C LYS A 245 -13.67 -2.29 -8.62
N ILE A 246 -13.65 -1.02 -8.24
CA ILE A 246 -13.92 -0.61 -6.86
C ILE A 246 -15.40 -0.87 -6.62
N LYS A 247 -15.74 -1.58 -5.53
CA LYS A 247 -17.14 -1.90 -5.19
C LYS A 247 -17.86 -0.77 -4.44
N THR A 248 -17.09 0.14 -3.87
CA THR A 248 -17.57 1.25 -3.05
C THR A 248 -17.78 2.50 -3.91
N ASP A 249 -18.94 3.14 -3.79
CA ASP A 249 -19.21 4.42 -4.45
C ASP A 249 -18.36 5.55 -3.85
N PHE A 250 -17.95 6.49 -4.70
CA PHE A 250 -17.16 7.66 -4.32
C PHE A 250 -17.51 8.86 -5.19
N SER A 251 -17.33 10.08 -4.66
CA SER A 251 -17.64 11.34 -5.36
C SER A 251 -16.51 12.36 -5.34
N GLY A 252 -15.47 12.10 -4.55
CA GLY A 252 -14.26 12.90 -4.41
C GLY A 252 -13.14 12.45 -5.34
N TYR A 253 -11.93 12.83 -4.97
CA TYR A 253 -10.73 12.67 -5.79
C TYR A 253 -10.04 11.34 -5.54
N LEU A 254 -9.77 10.59 -6.60
CA LEU A 254 -9.24 9.24 -6.49
C LEU A 254 -7.73 9.23 -6.28
N LEU A 255 -7.25 8.35 -5.39
CA LEU A 255 -5.83 8.10 -5.15
C LEU A 255 -5.61 6.60 -4.93
N ARG A 256 -4.43 6.09 -5.28
CA ARG A 256 -4.01 4.73 -4.92
C ARG A 256 -2.73 4.75 -4.08
N ILE A 257 -2.72 4.03 -2.97
CA ILE A 257 -1.60 3.99 -2.02
C ILE A 257 -1.27 2.56 -1.57
N GLY A 258 -0.05 2.41 -1.04
CA GLY A 258 0.41 1.19 -0.41
C GLY A 258 0.66 0.03 -1.38
N GLN A 259 0.64 -1.18 -0.85
CA GLN A 259 1.03 -2.42 -1.53
C GLN A 259 0.04 -2.88 -2.62
N GLY A 260 -1.07 -2.17 -2.79
CA GLY A 260 -1.99 -2.35 -3.90
C GLY A 260 -1.53 -1.66 -5.19
N SER A 261 -0.62 -0.70 -5.13
CA SER A 261 -0.13 0.03 -6.30
C SER A 261 0.54 -0.90 -7.31
N SER A 262 -0.01 -0.96 -8.52
CA SER A 262 0.53 -1.76 -9.63
C SER A 262 1.61 -1.00 -10.38
N ALA A 263 2.30 -1.67 -11.31
CA ALA A 263 3.27 -1.02 -12.19
C ALA A 263 2.66 0.17 -12.95
N PHE A 264 1.37 0.17 -13.26
CA PHE A 264 0.69 1.31 -13.88
C PHE A 264 0.62 2.55 -12.98
N ALA A 265 0.57 2.36 -11.66
CA ALA A 265 0.52 3.44 -10.68
C ALA A 265 1.91 4.00 -10.35
N THR A 266 2.97 3.18 -10.48
CA THR A 266 4.33 3.51 -9.98
C THR A 266 5.38 3.66 -11.09
N SER A 267 4.97 3.72 -12.36
CA SER A 267 5.87 3.87 -13.52
C SER A 267 5.28 4.82 -14.57
N LEU A 268 5.98 4.99 -15.69
CA LEU A 268 5.53 5.82 -16.82
C LEU A 268 4.67 5.03 -17.82
N LEU A 269 4.14 3.86 -17.47
CA LEU A 269 3.36 3.01 -18.38
C LEU A 269 2.14 3.71 -18.98
N ILE A 270 1.40 4.49 -18.18
CA ILE A 270 0.24 5.24 -18.67
C ILE A 270 0.69 6.24 -19.75
N LEU A 271 1.78 6.97 -19.51
CA LEU A 271 2.35 7.90 -20.50
C LEU A 271 2.86 7.17 -21.75
N ALA A 272 3.56 6.04 -21.58
CA ALA A 272 4.06 5.26 -22.70
C ALA A 272 2.92 4.73 -23.58
N GLU A 273 1.78 4.41 -22.98
CA GLU A 273 0.57 4.03 -23.71
C GLU A 273 -0.03 5.22 -24.47
N ASP A 274 -0.14 6.38 -23.84
CA ASP A 274 -0.60 7.63 -24.48
C ASP A 274 0.19 7.96 -25.74
N LEU A 275 1.51 7.73 -25.67
CA LEU A 275 2.43 8.01 -26.74
C LEU A 275 2.59 6.86 -27.74
N LYS A 276 1.84 5.77 -27.57
CA LYS A 276 1.84 4.55 -28.40
C LYS A 276 3.21 3.84 -28.46
N VAL A 277 3.96 3.86 -27.36
CA VAL A 277 5.30 3.25 -27.22
C VAL A 277 5.42 2.30 -26.02
N LYS A 278 4.27 1.79 -25.54
CA LYS A 278 4.17 0.89 -24.38
C LYS A 278 5.09 -0.33 -24.49
N SER A 279 5.11 -1.01 -25.63
CA SER A 279 5.93 -2.21 -25.84
C SER A 279 7.43 -1.93 -25.75
N ASP A 280 7.88 -0.81 -26.34
CA ASP A 280 9.27 -0.38 -26.29
C ASP A 280 9.69 -0.01 -24.86
N TYR A 281 8.83 0.70 -24.13
CA TYR A 281 9.03 1.05 -22.73
C TYR A 281 9.18 -0.18 -21.84
N ILE A 282 8.25 -1.15 -21.96
CA ILE A 282 8.27 -2.39 -21.18
C ILE A 282 9.58 -3.16 -21.43
N ARG A 283 9.98 -3.31 -22.69
CA ARG A 283 11.21 -4.01 -23.08
C ARG A 283 12.45 -3.28 -22.58
N ARG A 284 12.50 -1.94 -22.73
CA ARG A 284 13.68 -1.13 -22.36
C ARG A 284 13.93 -1.16 -20.86
N TRP A 285 12.88 -0.95 -20.06
CA TRP A 285 12.98 -0.81 -18.61
C TRP A 285 12.78 -2.11 -17.85
N ARG A 286 12.59 -3.24 -18.56
CA ARG A 286 12.31 -4.55 -17.97
C ARG A 286 11.22 -4.47 -16.89
N VAL A 287 10.16 -3.70 -17.18
CA VAL A 287 9.06 -3.43 -16.25
C VAL A 287 8.46 -4.74 -15.73
N THR A 288 8.47 -5.76 -16.57
CA THR A 288 8.34 -7.16 -16.17
C THR A 288 9.60 -7.93 -16.59
N PRO A 289 9.97 -9.01 -15.87
CA PRO A 289 11.16 -9.81 -16.19
C PRO A 289 11.21 -10.36 -17.62
N HIS A 290 10.05 -10.45 -18.29
CA HIS A 290 9.90 -11.10 -19.59
C HIS A 290 9.45 -10.15 -20.70
N GLY A 291 9.33 -8.85 -20.42
CA GLY A 291 8.92 -7.87 -21.43
C GLY A 291 7.43 -7.91 -21.80
N ASP A 292 6.62 -8.65 -21.05
CA ASP A 292 5.16 -8.67 -21.20
C ASP A 292 4.50 -7.51 -20.44
N GLU A 293 3.27 -7.19 -20.79
CA GLU A 293 2.44 -6.26 -20.00
C GLU A 293 2.29 -6.74 -18.55
N PRO A 294 2.37 -5.84 -17.54
CA PRO A 294 2.13 -6.21 -16.16
C PRO A 294 0.70 -6.73 -15.97
N ARG A 295 0.59 -7.98 -15.53
CA ARG A 295 -0.69 -8.67 -15.29
C ARG A 295 -1.00 -8.87 -13.81
N THR A 296 -0.01 -8.69 -12.94
CA THR A 296 -0.11 -9.06 -11.54
C THR A 296 -0.97 -8.07 -10.76
N GLU A 297 -2.02 -8.58 -10.11
CA GLU A 297 -2.86 -7.80 -9.21
C GLU A 297 -3.05 -8.55 -7.88
N LYS A 298 -3.02 -7.79 -6.79
CA LYS A 298 -3.42 -8.28 -5.46
C LYS A 298 -4.90 -7.96 -5.26
N LEU A 299 -5.69 -8.98 -4.98
CA LEU A 299 -7.14 -8.86 -4.83
C LEU A 299 -7.60 -9.46 -3.49
N ILE A 300 -8.54 -8.79 -2.83
CA ILE A 300 -9.32 -9.34 -1.71
C ILE A 300 -10.76 -9.41 -2.18
N ASP A 301 -11.32 -10.61 -2.27
CA ASP A 301 -12.68 -10.86 -2.79
C ASP A 301 -12.97 -10.17 -4.13
N ASN A 302 -12.04 -10.32 -5.07
CA ASN A 302 -12.05 -9.65 -6.39
C ASN A 302 -12.04 -8.11 -6.32
N THR A 303 -11.67 -7.52 -5.18
CA THR A 303 -11.52 -6.08 -5.01
C THR A 303 -10.03 -5.72 -5.02
N PRO A 304 -9.59 -4.76 -5.86
CA PRO A 304 -8.19 -4.35 -5.89
C PRO A 304 -7.82 -3.56 -4.64
N LEU A 305 -6.62 -3.81 -4.08
CA LEU A 305 -6.15 -3.09 -2.89
C LEU A 305 -5.73 -1.65 -3.19
N GLY A 306 -5.78 -0.83 -2.14
CA GLY A 306 -5.08 0.44 -2.04
C GLY A 306 -5.83 1.67 -2.53
N TRP A 307 -7.12 1.56 -2.85
CA TRP A 307 -7.90 2.70 -3.36
C TRP A 307 -8.46 3.55 -2.23
N VAL A 308 -8.29 4.85 -2.34
CA VAL A 308 -8.77 5.84 -1.38
C VAL A 308 -9.35 7.06 -2.10
N GLU A 309 -10.23 7.76 -1.42
CA GLU A 309 -10.87 8.98 -1.87
C GLU A 309 -10.40 10.16 -1.00
N MET A 310 -10.05 11.27 -1.63
CA MET A 310 -9.74 12.53 -0.97
C MET A 310 -10.92 13.50 -1.12
N ARG A 311 -11.28 14.18 -0.03
CA ARG A 311 -12.29 15.25 0.01
C ARG A 311 -11.73 16.47 0.74
N TYR A 312 -12.09 17.64 0.25
CA TYR A 312 -11.81 18.88 0.98
C TYR A 312 -12.60 18.89 2.29
N VAL A 313 -11.98 19.47 3.32
CA VAL A 313 -12.61 19.73 4.62
C VAL A 313 -13.03 21.18 4.69
#